data_AF-A0A7H4Q6V7-F1
#
_entry.id   AF-A0A7H4Q6V7-F1
#
_cell.length_a   1.000
_cell.length_b   1.000
_cell.length_c   1.000
_cell.angle_alpha   90.00
_cell.angle_beta   90.00
_cell.angle_gamma   90.00
#
_symmetry.space_group_name_H-M   'P 1'
#
loop_
_entity.id
_entity.type
_entity.pdbx_description
1 polymer ?
#
loop_
_entity_poly.entity_id
_entity_poly.type
_entity_poly.pdbx_seq_one_letter_code
_entity_poly.pdbx_strand_id
1 'polypeptide(L)'
;MNHSNEHDLAALRFQAAARDLEHIVRHIAARYIAQQVPLTWRLLHAIEAEAQADLGFASRHDAFLLVLFQRPDNLPYPETDDTVDFGASNALPAVFAFAVNAYEKAHAASMQSAGKRVAAMRPRAWGG
;
A
#
# COMPACT_ATOMS: atom_id res chain seq x y z
N MET A 1 -3.09 35.67 -18.46
CA MET A 1 -3.30 34.87 -17.24
C MET A 1 -3.98 33.56 -17.63
N ASN A 2 -3.26 32.42 -17.68
CA ASN A 2 -3.88 31.10 -17.99
C ASN A 2 -3.34 29.94 -17.11
N HIS A 3 -2.63 30.23 -16.01
CA HIS A 3 -1.95 29.24 -15.16
C HIS A 3 -2.89 28.29 -14.41
N SER A 4 -4.19 28.61 -14.28
CA SER A 4 -5.13 27.81 -13.50
C SER A 4 -5.50 26.47 -14.16
N ASN A 5 -5.58 26.41 -15.49
CA ASN A 5 -5.95 25.17 -16.18
C ASN A 5 -4.82 24.14 -16.20
N GLU A 6 -3.57 24.59 -16.27
CA GLU A 6 -2.40 23.69 -16.28
C GLU A 6 -2.19 23.02 -14.92
N HIS A 7 -2.41 23.75 -13.83
CA HIS A 7 -2.36 23.20 -12.48
C HIS A 7 -3.48 22.18 -12.21
N ASP A 8 -4.69 22.43 -12.70
CA ASP A 8 -5.82 21.49 -12.53
C ASP A 8 -5.57 20.19 -13.31
N LEU A 9 -5.06 20.30 -14.54
CA LEU A 9 -4.64 19.15 -15.35
C LEU A 9 -3.47 18.38 -14.71
N ALA A 10 -2.50 19.08 -14.12
CA ALA A 10 -1.40 18.45 -13.38
C ALA A 10 -1.90 17.73 -12.11
N ALA A 11 -2.85 18.33 -11.37
CA ALA A 11 -3.46 17.73 -10.19
C ALA A 11 -4.26 16.47 -10.53
N LEU A 12 -5.03 16.48 -11.62
CA LEU A 12 -5.77 15.30 -12.10
C LEU A 12 -4.83 14.17 -12.53
N ARG A 13 -3.72 14.49 -13.21
CA ARG A 13 -2.69 13.50 -13.57
C ARG A 13 -1.99 12.92 -12.34
N PHE A 14 -1.68 13.76 -11.36
CA PHE A 14 -1.12 13.32 -10.09
C PHE A 14 -2.07 12.39 -9.33
N GLN A 15 -3.38 12.72 -9.26
CA GLN A 15 -4.38 11.87 -8.64
C GLN A 15 -4.54 10.52 -9.36
N ALA A 16 -4.50 10.53 -10.70
CA ALA A 16 -4.55 9.30 -11.49
C ALA A 16 -3.34 8.41 -11.20
N ALA A 17 -2.13 8.99 -11.19
CA ALA A 17 -0.89 8.28 -10.86
C ALA A 17 -0.90 7.74 -9.41
N ALA A 18 -1.43 8.50 -8.45
CA ALA A 18 -1.55 8.06 -7.06
C ALA A 18 -2.51 6.87 -6.91
N ARG A 19 -3.62 6.86 -7.65
CA ARG A 19 -4.56 5.72 -7.68
C ARG A 19 -3.94 4.48 -8.33
N ASP A 20 -3.20 4.67 -9.41
CA ASP A 20 -2.49 3.60 -10.10
C ASP A 20 -1.45 2.97 -9.16
N LEU A 21 -0.65 3.81 -8.49
CA LEU A 21 0.30 3.39 -7.47
C LEU A 21 -0.37 2.64 -6.32
N GLU A 22 -1.50 3.12 -5.79
CA GLU A 22 -2.24 2.40 -4.75
C GLU A 22 -2.66 1.00 -5.23
N HIS A 23 -3.13 0.89 -6.47
CA HIS A 23 -3.59 -0.38 -7.02
C HIS A 23 -2.44 -1.37 -7.22
N ILE A 24 -1.31 -0.90 -7.75
CA ILE A 24 -0.08 -1.68 -7.92
C ILE A 24 0.42 -2.17 -6.57
N VAL A 25 0.60 -1.27 -5.60
CA VAL A 25 1.09 -1.61 -4.25
C VAL A 25 0.16 -2.60 -3.56
N ARG A 26 -1.16 -2.39 -3.65
CA ARG A 26 -2.16 -3.33 -3.11
C ARG A 26 -2.02 -4.71 -3.74
N HIS A 27 -1.83 -4.78 -5.05
CA HIS A 27 -1.69 -6.05 -5.76
C HIS A 27 -0.41 -6.79 -5.36
N ILE A 28 0.73 -6.09 -5.30
CA ILE A 28 2.01 -6.64 -4.85
C ILE A 28 1.89 -7.13 -3.39
N ALA A 29 1.38 -6.28 -2.50
CA ALA A 29 1.20 -6.61 -1.08
C ALA A 29 0.26 -7.82 -0.89
N ALA A 30 -0.83 -7.91 -1.65
CA ALA A 30 -1.77 -9.04 -1.59
C ALA A 30 -1.08 -10.38 -1.85
N ARG A 31 -0.10 -10.42 -2.76
CA ARG A 31 0.70 -11.63 -3.04
C ARG A 31 1.57 -12.05 -1.85
N TYR A 32 2.13 -11.10 -1.11
CA TYR A 32 2.93 -11.38 0.09
C TYR A 32 2.06 -11.76 1.30
N ILE A 33 0.91 -11.12 1.45
CA ILE A 33 -0.11 -11.44 2.45
C ILE A 33 -0.63 -12.88 2.24
N ALA A 34 -0.89 -13.28 0.99
CA ALA A 34 -1.31 -14.65 0.66
C ALA A 34 -0.24 -15.70 1.01
N GLN A 35 1.04 -15.32 0.96
CA GLN A 35 2.17 -16.14 1.39
C GLN A 35 2.42 -16.08 2.90
N GLN A 36 1.59 -15.35 3.67
CA GLN A 36 1.70 -15.15 5.11
C GLN A 36 3.05 -14.57 5.55
N VAL A 37 3.69 -13.76 4.71
CA VAL A 37 4.95 -13.10 5.03
C VAL A 37 4.67 -11.90 5.93
N PRO A 38 5.33 -11.78 7.09
CA PRO A 38 5.16 -10.63 7.98
C PRO A 38 5.66 -9.34 7.30
N LEU A 39 5.06 -8.21 7.66
CA LEU A 39 5.49 -6.91 7.15
C LEU A 39 6.77 -6.46 7.87
N THR A 40 7.92 -6.75 7.26
CA THR A 40 9.25 -6.31 7.71
C THR A 40 9.73 -5.09 6.93
N TRP A 41 10.70 -4.37 7.47
CA TRP A 41 11.32 -3.25 6.76
C TRP A 41 11.90 -3.68 5.40
N ARG A 42 12.58 -4.83 5.36
CA ARG A 42 13.13 -5.38 4.11
C ARG A 42 12.06 -5.67 3.07
N LEU A 43 10.91 -6.20 3.50
CA LEU A 43 9.78 -6.42 2.61
C LEU A 43 9.17 -5.10 2.13
N LEU A 44 9.11 -4.09 3.00
CA LEU A 44 8.60 -2.77 2.65
C LEU A 44 9.43 -2.11 1.55
N HIS A 45 10.77 -2.18 1.65
CA HIS A 45 11.68 -1.71 0.60
C HIS A 45 11.56 -2.52 -0.68
N ALA A 46 11.35 -3.84 -0.59
CA ALA A 46 11.11 -4.67 -1.76
C ALA A 46 9.81 -4.26 -2.48
N ILE A 47 8.72 -4.07 -1.75
CA ILE A 47 7.44 -3.60 -2.30
C ILE A 47 7.59 -2.23 -2.95
N GLU A 48 8.37 -1.31 -2.35
CA GLU A 48 8.63 0.01 -2.94
C GLU A 48 9.41 -0.08 -4.25
N ALA A 49 10.50 -0.85 -4.28
CA ALA A 49 11.29 -1.04 -5.50
C ALA A 49 10.45 -1.69 -6.62
N GLU A 50 9.64 -2.70 -6.28
CA GLU A 50 8.72 -3.35 -7.21
C GLU A 50 7.64 -2.38 -7.70
N ALA A 51 7.02 -1.62 -6.80
CA ALA A 51 5.97 -0.67 -7.16
C ALA A 51 6.50 0.47 -8.02
N GLN A 52 7.72 0.97 -7.76
CA GLN A 52 8.34 2.00 -8.58
C GLN A 52 8.72 1.46 -9.97
N ALA A 53 9.17 0.21 -10.06
CA ALA A 53 9.46 -0.44 -11.33
C ALA A 53 8.18 -0.70 -12.15
N ASP A 54 7.12 -1.19 -11.50
CA ASP A 54 5.83 -1.48 -12.14
C ASP A 54 5.11 -0.18 -12.54
N LEU A 55 5.12 0.84 -11.67
CA LEU A 55 4.64 2.18 -12.00
C LEU A 55 5.45 2.80 -13.14
N GLY A 56 6.77 2.63 -13.18
CA GLY A 56 7.60 3.10 -14.30
C GLY A 56 7.29 2.40 -15.63
N PHE A 57 6.82 1.15 -15.58
CA PHE A 57 6.37 0.41 -16.76
C PHE A 57 4.93 0.76 -17.18
N ALA A 58 4.03 0.96 -16.21
CA ALA A 58 2.63 1.36 -16.42
C ALA A 58 2.49 2.83 -16.83
N SER A 59 3.26 3.71 -16.19
CA SER A 59 3.38 5.13 -16.50
C SER A 59 4.36 5.34 -17.65
N ARG A 60 3.91 5.06 -18.87
CA ARG A 60 4.58 5.48 -20.12
C ARG A 60 4.73 7.01 -20.25
N HIS A 61 4.21 7.79 -19.29
CA HIS A 61 4.18 9.25 -19.32
C HIS A 61 4.81 9.90 -18.10
N ASP A 62 5.58 10.94 -18.41
CA ASP A 62 6.21 11.97 -17.57
C ASP A 62 7.03 11.48 -16.36
N ALA A 63 8.33 11.25 -16.62
CA ALA A 63 9.34 11.01 -15.58
C ALA A 63 9.37 12.12 -14.49
N PHE A 64 8.85 13.32 -14.79
CA PHE A 64 8.70 14.38 -13.81
C PHE A 64 7.62 14.10 -12.77
N LEU A 65 6.53 13.40 -13.12
CA LEU A 65 5.54 12.98 -12.12
C LEU A 65 6.09 11.87 -11.23
N LEU A 66 6.94 10.99 -11.74
CA LEU A 66 7.60 9.95 -10.95
C LEU A 66 8.51 10.54 -9.86
N VAL A 67 9.21 11.65 -10.15
CA VAL A 67 10.06 12.35 -9.18
C VAL A 67 9.28 12.85 -7.95
N LEU A 68 7.97 13.14 -8.12
CA LEU A 68 7.11 13.60 -7.02
C LEU A 68 6.72 12.47 -6.06
N PHE A 69 6.79 11.22 -6.52
CA PHE A 69 6.54 10.03 -5.71
C PHE A 69 7.83 9.42 -5.15
N GLN A 70 9.00 9.90 -5.58
CA GLN A 70 10.27 9.45 -5.03
C GLN A 70 10.39 9.83 -3.56
N ARG A 71 10.95 8.90 -2.79
CA ARG A 71 11.25 9.07 -1.37
C ARG A 71 12.09 10.34 -1.17
N PRO A 72 11.77 11.20 -0.19
CA PRO A 72 12.71 12.22 0.26
C PRO A 72 13.96 11.52 0.83
N ASP A 73 15.11 11.71 0.20
CA ASP A 73 16.41 11.07 0.52
C ASP A 73 16.88 11.29 1.97
N ASN A 74 16.25 12.21 2.69
CA ASN A 74 16.64 12.70 4.00
C ASN A 74 16.16 11.84 5.19
N LEU A 75 15.55 10.67 4.97
CA LEU A 75 15.08 9.77 6.02
C LEU A 75 15.76 8.40 5.92
N PRO A 76 16.71 8.07 6.84
CA PRO A 76 17.32 6.75 6.87
C PRO A 76 16.33 5.74 7.45
N TYR A 77 15.57 5.08 6.57
CA TYR A 77 14.75 3.94 6.95
C TYR A 77 15.64 2.70 7.10
N PRO A 78 15.49 1.91 8.17
CA PRO A 78 16.28 0.69 8.33
C PRO A 78 15.96 -0.32 7.21
N GLU A 79 16.97 -1.08 6.76
CA GLU A 79 16.84 -2.14 5.74
C GLU A 79 16.80 -3.55 6.37
N THR A 80 16.47 -3.62 7.66
CA THR A 80 16.51 -4.83 8.47
C THR A 80 15.31 -5.74 8.20
N ASP A 81 15.41 -7.01 8.60
CA ASP A 81 14.26 -7.93 8.62
C ASP A 81 13.36 -7.71 9.85
N ASP A 82 13.60 -6.64 10.61
CA ASP A 82 12.80 -6.28 11.78
C ASP A 82 11.37 -5.91 11.37
N THR A 83 10.44 -6.10 12.30
CA THR A 83 9.04 -5.73 12.10
C THR A 83 8.93 -4.24 11.83
N VAL A 84 8.09 -3.87 10.87
CA VAL A 84 7.94 -2.47 10.51
C VAL A 84 7.31 -1.70 11.68
N ASP A 85 7.98 -0.63 12.13
CA ASP A 85 7.46 0.28 13.16
C ASP A 85 7.78 1.72 12.76
N PHE A 86 6.77 2.48 12.34
CA PHE A 86 6.97 3.82 11.79
C PHE A 86 7.16 4.90 12.87
N GLY A 87 7.08 4.55 14.16
CA GLY A 87 7.17 5.49 15.27
C GLY A 87 6.27 6.73 15.09
N ALA A 88 6.78 7.90 15.48
CA ALA A 88 6.12 9.20 15.34
C ALA A 88 6.48 9.95 14.03
N SER A 89 6.97 9.24 13.01
CA SER A 89 7.41 9.86 11.76
C SER A 89 6.22 10.32 10.92
N ASN A 90 6.02 11.64 10.82
CA ASN A 90 4.87 12.24 10.12
C ASN A 90 5.05 12.39 8.60
N ALA A 91 6.19 11.96 8.05
CA ALA A 91 6.48 12.00 6.62
C ALA A 91 6.81 10.59 6.13
N LEU A 92 5.79 9.87 5.66
CA LEU A 92 5.92 8.54 5.06
C LEU A 92 5.80 8.63 3.54
N PRO A 93 6.64 7.93 2.78
CA PRO A 93 6.42 7.69 1.36
C PRO A 93 5.02 7.12 1.14
N ALA A 94 4.33 7.60 0.10
CA ALA A 94 2.96 7.16 -0.20
C ALA A 94 2.89 5.62 -0.35
N VAL A 95 3.92 5.01 -0.96
CA VAL A 95 4.04 3.56 -1.13
C VAL A 95 4.01 2.82 0.21
N PHE A 96 4.73 3.33 1.22
CA PHE A 96 4.78 2.73 2.55
C PHE A 96 3.41 2.80 3.23
N ALA A 97 2.75 3.96 3.17
CA ALA A 97 1.41 4.12 3.73
C ALA A 97 0.41 3.16 3.06
N PHE A 98 0.49 2.97 1.74
CA PHE A 98 -0.39 2.04 1.02
C PHE A 98 -0.12 0.57 1.39
N ALA A 99 1.15 0.18 1.51
CA ALA A 99 1.52 -1.18 1.89
C ALA A 99 1.01 -1.52 3.30
N VAL A 100 1.21 -0.63 4.27
CA VAL A 100 0.71 -0.79 5.66
C VAL A 100 -0.80 -0.92 5.67
N ASN A 101 -1.51 0.00 5.02
CA ASN A 101 -2.97 -0.03 4.93
C ASN A 101 -3.48 -1.32 4.26
N ALA A 102 -2.76 -1.87 3.27
CA ALA A 102 -3.12 -3.16 2.66
C ALA A 102 -3.01 -4.32 3.66
N TYR A 103 -1.93 -4.36 4.46
CA TYR A 103 -1.72 -5.36 5.50
C TYR A 103 -2.73 -5.24 6.65
N GLU A 104 -3.01 -4.03 7.12
CA GLU A 104 -4.03 -3.79 8.15
C GLU A 104 -5.43 -4.23 7.69
N LYS A 105 -5.81 -3.89 6.46
CA LYS A 105 -7.10 -4.34 5.89
C LYS A 105 -7.19 -5.85 5.75
N ALA A 106 -6.09 -6.52 5.40
CA ALA A 106 -6.05 -7.98 5.33
C ALA A 106 -6.18 -8.62 6.72
N HIS A 107 -5.54 -8.04 7.73
CA HIS A 107 -5.66 -8.49 9.12
C HIS A 107 -7.09 -8.29 9.66
N ALA A 108 -7.72 -7.16 9.36
CA ALA A 108 -9.13 -6.92 9.70
C ALA A 108 -10.07 -7.91 8.99
N ALA A 109 -9.83 -8.20 7.71
CA ALA A 109 -10.64 -9.15 6.94
C ALA A 109 -10.48 -10.59 7.44
N SER A 110 -9.30 -11.00 7.88
CA SER A 110 -9.06 -12.33 8.44
C SER A 110 -9.78 -12.51 9.79
N MET A 111 -9.76 -11.48 10.65
CA MET A 111 -10.51 -11.47 11.91
C MET A 111 -12.03 -11.54 11.71
N GLN A 112 -12.57 -10.79 10.74
CA GLN A 112 -14.01 -10.86 10.40
C GLN A 112 -14.42 -12.24 9.86
N SER A 113 -13.56 -12.85 9.03
CA SER A 113 -13.78 -14.18 8.48
C SER A 113 -13.78 -15.27 9.56
N ALA A 114 -12.89 -15.14 10.55
CA ALA A 114 -12.83 -16.04 11.71
C ALA A 114 -14.11 -15.92 12.58
N GLY A 115 -14.56 -14.70 12.88
CA GLY A 115 -15.79 -14.47 13.65
C GLY A 115 -17.04 -15.02 12.96
N LYS A 116 -17.14 -14.90 11.63
CA LYS A 116 -18.27 -15.43 10.85
C LYS A 116 -18.31 -16.96 10.81
N ARG A 117 -17.16 -17.62 10.76
CA ARG A 117 -17.07 -19.10 10.84
C ARG A 117 -17.52 -19.63 12.21
N VAL A 118 -17.17 -18.93 13.29
CA VAL A 118 -17.56 -19.32 14.65
C VAL A 118 -19.07 -19.14 14.87
N ALA A 119 -19.66 -18.06 14.33
CA ALA A 119 -21.10 -17.81 14.40
C ALA A 119 -21.95 -18.83 13.61
N ALA A 120 -21.42 -19.39 12.52
CA ALA A 120 -22.09 -20.43 11.74
C ALA A 120 -22.09 -21.81 12.43
N MET A 121 -21.22 -22.03 13.43
CA MET A 121 -21.10 -23.27 14.19
C MET A 121 -22.04 -23.31 15.42
N ARG A 122 -23.18 -22.63 15.41
CA ARG A 122 -24.20 -22.80 16.46
C ARG A 122 -24.98 -24.09 16.16
N PRO A 123 -24.87 -25.16 16.96
CA PRO A 123 -25.68 -26.35 16.75
C PRO A 123 -27.16 -25.97 16.91
N ARG A 124 -27.95 -26.23 15.86
CA ARG A 124 -29.41 -26.17 15.94
C ARG A 124 -29.84 -27.22 16.96
N ALA A 125 -30.25 -26.76 18.14
CA ALA A 125 -30.91 -27.61 19.12
C ALA A 125 -32.22 -28.13 18.52
N TRP A 126 -32.33 -29.45 18.39
CA TRP A 126 -33.61 -30.13 18.24
C TRP A 126 -34.46 -29.86 19.50
N GLY A 127 -35.56 -29.14 19.32
CA GLY A 127 -36.76 -29.27 20.14
C GLY A 127 -37.89 -29.64 19.18
N GLY A 128 -38.85 -30.49 19.50
CA GLY A 128 -39.28 -31.12 20.76
C GLY A 128 -40.62 -31.78 20.42
#